data_AF-A0A5E8HHA6-F1
#
_entry.id   AF-A0A5E8HHA6-F1
#
_cell.length_a   1.000
_cell.length_b   1.000
_cell.length_c   1.000
_cell.angle_alpha   90.00
_cell.angle_beta   90.00
_cell.angle_gamma   90.00
#
_symmetry.space_group_name_H-M   'P 1'
#
loop_
_entity.id
_entity.type
_entity.pdbx_description
1 polymer ?
#
loop_
_entity_poly.entity_id
_entity_poly.type
_entity_poly.pdbx_seq_one_letter_code
_entity_poly.pdbx_strand_id
1 'polypeptide(L)' 'MSPVAIPVGTISLLTDTFLLQPVIAIPMALGDTITYIWQNPSGGILTQSFLFVPKLVMTPIAFSFLWIKHAFFY' A
#
# COMPACT_ATOMS: atom_id res chain seq x y z
N MET A 1 31.75 -23.66 -6.89
CA MET A 1 30.41 -23.10 -6.56
C MET A 1 29.52 -23.40 -7.76
N SER A 2 28.45 -24.17 -7.57
CA SER A 2 27.65 -24.73 -8.66
C SER A 2 26.99 -23.62 -9.48
N PRO A 3 27.06 -23.65 -10.83
CA PRO A 3 26.47 -22.63 -11.71
C PRO A 3 24.93 -22.57 -11.62
N VAL A 4 24.29 -23.51 -10.92
CA VAL A 4 22.85 -23.57 -10.65
C VAL A 4 22.41 -22.62 -9.53
N ALA A 5 23.31 -22.19 -8.65
CA ALA A 5 22.96 -21.32 -7.53
C ALA A 5 22.58 -19.89 -7.96
N ILE A 6 23.20 -19.39 -9.05
CA ILE A 6 22.96 -18.03 -9.55
C ILE A 6 21.54 -17.91 -10.16
N PRO A 7 21.09 -18.80 -11.08
CA PRO A 7 19.74 -18.73 -11.64
C PRO A 7 18.64 -18.87 -10.58
N VAL A 8 18.79 -19.82 -9.65
CA VAL A 8 17.77 -20.08 -8.62
C VAL A 8 17.68 -18.90 -7.65
N GLY A 9 18.81 -18.32 -7.24
CA GLY A 9 18.84 -17.14 -6.39
C GLY A 9 18.16 -15.92 -7.04
N THR A 10 18.42 -15.68 -8.33
CA THR A 10 17.77 -14.57 -9.06
C THR A 10 16.27 -14.78 -9.19
N ILE A 11 15.81 -15.99 -9.54
CA ILE A 11 14.37 -16.28 -9.64
C ILE A 11 13.68 -16.13 -8.29
N SER A 12 14.31 -16.59 -7.20
CA SER A 12 13.79 -16.42 -5.84
C SER A 12 13.65 -14.93 -5.49
N LEU A 13 14.68 -14.13 -5.76
CA LEU A 13 14.65 -12.69 -5.50
C LEU A 13 13.55 -11.99 -6.30
N LEU A 14 13.41 -12.31 -7.59
CA LEU A 14 12.35 -11.75 -8.44
C LEU A 14 10.96 -12.15 -7.94
N THR A 15 10.79 -13.40 -7.51
CA THR A 15 9.53 -13.90 -6.95
C THR A 15 9.18 -13.14 -5.68
N ASP A 16 10.14 -12.95 -4.78
CA ASP A 16 9.92 -12.24 -3.53
C ASP A 16 9.55 -10.77 -3.77
N THR A 17 10.30 -10.07 -4.63
CA THR A 17 10.07 -8.64 -4.92
C THR A 17 8.77 -8.39 -5.69
N PHE A 18 8.42 -9.22 -6.67
CA PHE A 18 7.27 -8.95 -7.53
C PHE A 18 5.96 -9.62 -7.08
N LEU A 19 6.02 -10.67 -6.27
CA LEU A 19 4.82 -11.40 -5.83
C LEU A 19 4.60 -11.32 -4.33
N LEU A 20 5.60 -11.65 -3.52
CA LEU A 20 5.40 -11.70 -2.07
C LEU A 20 5.29 -10.31 -1.44
N GLN A 21 6.22 -9.41 -1.78
CA GLN A 21 6.27 -8.06 -1.20
C GLN A 21 4.99 -7.26 -1.47
N PRO A 22 4.41 -7.24 -2.70
CA PRO A 22 3.17 -6.51 -2.96
C PRO A 22 1.96 -7.08 -2.21
N VAL A 23 1.91 -8.39 -1.97
CA VAL A 23 0.82 -9.04 -1.21
C VAL A 23 0.91 -8.65 0.27
N ILE A 24 2.12 -8.70 0.85
CA ILE A 24 2.37 -8.33 2.24
C ILE A 24 2.12 -6.83 2.47
N ALA A 25 2.32 -5.99 1.45
CA ALA A 25 2.10 -4.55 1.50
C ALA A 25 0.63 -4.12 1.63
N ILE A 26 -0.34 -4.99 1.29
CA ILE A 26 -1.78 -4.68 1.34
C ILE A 26 -2.24 -4.22 2.73
N PRO A 27 -2.04 -4.98 3.83
CA PRO A 27 -2.49 -4.56 5.15
C PRO A 27 -1.84 -3.26 5.64
N MET A 28 -0.56 -3.03 5.31
CA MET A 28 0.14 -1.80 5.67
C MET A 28 -0.46 -0.60 4.95
N ALA A 29 -0.65 -0.71 3.63
CA ALA A 29 -1.27 0.34 2.83
C ALA A 29 -2.72 0.62 3.23
N LEU A 30 -3.49 -0.39 3.63
CA LEU A 30 -4.83 -0.21 4.18
C LEU A 30 -4.79 0.59 5.48
N GLY A 31 -3.91 0.22 6.41
CA GLY A 31 -3.72 0.94 7.68
C GLY A 31 -3.42 2.41 7.44
N ASP A 32 -2.43 2.71 6.61
CA ASP A 32 -2.04 4.07 6.28
C ASP A 32 -3.14 4.85 5.56
N THR A 33 -3.89 4.21 4.66
CA THR A 33 -5.01 4.86 3.96
C THR A 33 -6.10 5.27 4.94
N ILE A 34 -6.43 4.37 5.88
CA ILE A 34 -7.42 4.64 6.93
C ILE A 34 -6.92 5.78 7.82
N THR A 35 -5.67 5.74 8.24
CA THR A 35 -5.10 6.78 9.09
C THR A 35 -5.08 8.15 8.38
N TYR A 36 -4.65 8.18 7.12
CA TYR A 36 -4.51 9.40 6.34
C TYR A 36 -5.86 10.05 5.99
N ILE A 37 -6.85 9.27 5.53
CA ILE A 37 -8.13 9.81 5.06
C ILE A 37 -9.16 9.93 6.18
N TRP A 38 -9.22 8.94 7.06
CA TRP A 38 -10.35 8.75 7.96
C TRP A 38 -10.03 9.12 9.41
N GLN A 39 -8.83 8.81 9.91
CA GLN A 39 -8.47 9.03 11.33
C GLN A 39 -7.82 10.39 11.63
N ASN A 40 -7.48 11.19 10.61
CA ASN A 40 -7.06 12.59 10.79
C ASN A 40 -8.18 13.58 10.36
N PRO A 41 -9.26 13.72 11.15
CA PRO A 41 -10.32 14.63 10.81
C PRO A 41 -9.88 16.09 11.00
N SER A 42 -9.71 16.83 9.91
CA SER A 42 -9.66 18.30 9.97
C SER A 42 -11.07 18.85 10.10
N GLY A 43 -11.40 19.48 11.24
CA GLY A 43 -12.66 20.21 11.45
C GLY A 43 -13.74 19.46 12.23
N GLY A 44 -14.89 20.13 12.43
CA GLY A 44 -16.02 19.62 13.21
C GLY A 44 -16.88 18.59 12.47
N ILE A 45 -17.86 18.02 13.17
CA ILE A 45 -18.75 16.94 12.68
C ILE A 45 -19.41 17.29 11.33
N LEU A 46 -19.91 18.52 11.17
CA LEU A 46 -20.56 18.96 9.92
C LEU A 46 -19.58 18.94 8.73
N THR A 47 -18.35 19.43 8.93
CA THR A 47 -17.31 19.41 7.89
C THR A 47 -16.93 17.97 7.50
N GLN A 48 -16.84 17.06 8.48
CA GLN A 48 -16.62 15.64 8.20
C GLN A 48 -17.73 15.02 7.36
N SER A 49 -19.00 15.36 7.64
CA SER A 49 -20.14 14.87 6.87
C SER A 49 -20.12 15.35 5.42
N PHE A 50 -19.77 16.61 5.17
CA PHE A 50 -19.60 17.13 3.80
C PHE A 50 -18.42 16.49 3.06
N LEU A 51 -17.33 16.18 3.78
CA LEU A 51 -16.14 15.57 3.21
C LEU A 51 -16.26 14.04 3.05
N PHE A 52 -17.34 13.42 3.50
CA PHE A 52 -17.50 11.96 3.42
C PHE A 52 -17.41 11.43 1.99
N VAL A 53 -18.20 11.99 1.07
CA VAL A 53 -18.23 11.55 -0.34
C VAL A 53 -16.88 11.79 -1.03
N PRO A 54 -16.25 12.98 -0.93
CA PRO A 54 -14.89 13.18 -1.42
C PRO A 54 -13.87 12.18 -0.84
N LYS A 55 -13.88 11.94 0.48
CA LYS A 55 -12.96 10.99 1.13
C LYS A 55 -13.15 9.56 0.60
N LEU A 56 -14.39 9.16 0.36
CA LEU A 56 -14.71 7.84 -0.17
C LEU A 56 -14.18 7.65 -1.60
N VAL A 57 -14.31 8.66 -2.46
CA VAL A 57 -13.74 8.65 -3.82
C VAL A 57 -12.20 8.67 -3.79
N MET A 58 -11.61 9.40 -2.85
CA MET A 58 -10.15 9.47 -2.68
C MET A 58 -9.55 8.21 -2.05
N THR A 59 -10.35 7.38 -1.37
CA THR A 59 -9.89 6.15 -0.69
C THR A 59 -9.16 5.17 -1.62
N PRO A 60 -9.74 4.72 -2.75
CA PRO A 60 -9.03 3.82 -3.66
C PRO A 60 -7.78 4.48 -4.26
N ILE A 61 -7.81 5.78 -4.53
CA ILE A 61 -6.67 6.52 -5.10
C ILE A 61 -5.50 6.53 -4.10
N ALA A 62 -5.75 6.95 -2.86
CA ALA A 62 -4.73 6.96 -1.82
C ALA A 62 -4.21 5.57 -1.49
N PHE A 63 -5.11 4.56 -1.46
CA PHE A 63 -4.72 3.17 -1.28
C PHE A 63 -3.75 2.72 -2.37
N SER A 64 -4.04 2.97 -3.65
CA SER A 64 -3.14 2.59 -4.74
C SER A 64 -1.76 3.23 -4.61
N PHE A 65 -1.68 4.53 -4.28
CA PHE A 65 -0.40 5.21 -4.08
C PHE A 65 0.38 4.63 -2.89
N LEU A 66 -0.28 4.44 -1.75
CA LEU A 66 0.34 3.90 -0.55
C LEU A 66 0.74 2.43 -0.70
N TRP A 67 -0.06 1.65 -1.43
CA TRP A 67 0.24 0.27 -1.76
C TRP A 67 1.46 0.14 -2.65
N ILE A 68 1.56 0.93 -3.72
CA ILE A 68 2.75 0.94 -4.60
C ILE A 68 4.00 1.34 -3.81
N LYS A 69 3.88 2.34 -2.93
CA LYS A 69 4.99 2.76 -2.07
C LYS A 69 5.50 1.59 -1.21
N HIS A 70 4.61 0.93 -0.46
CA HIS A 70 5.00 -0.21 0.39
C HIS A 70 5.46 -1.43 -0.42
N ALA A 71 4.85 -1.67 -1.58
CA ALA A 71 5.14 -2.81 -2.44
C ALA A 71 6.55 -2.76 -3.04
N PHE A 72 7.13 -1.58 -3.27
CA PHE A 72 8.38 -1.45 -4.01
C PHE A 72 9.47 -0.62 -3.30
N PHE A 73 9.10 0.30 -2.42
CA PHE A 73 10.02 1.31 -1.90
C PHE A 73 10.19 1.30 -0.37
N TYR A 74 9.43 0.45 0.33
CA TYR A 74 9.36 0.36 1.80
C TYR A 74 9.02 1.72 2.44
#